data_AF-A0A9E3WV32-F1
#
_entry.id   AF-A0A9E3WV32-F1
#
_cell.length_a   1.000
_cell.length_b   1.000
_cell.length_c   1.000
_cell.angle_alpha   90.00
_cell.angle_beta   90.00
_cell.angle_gamma   90.00
#
_symmetry.space_group_name_H-M   'P 1'
#
loop_
_entity.id
_entity.type
_entity.pdbx_description
1 polymer ?
#
loop_
_entity_poly.entity_id
_entity_poly.type
_entity_poly.pdbx_seq_one_letter_code
_entity_poly.pdbx_strand_id
1 'polypeptide(L)'
;TIAQSTAEIAYGVLKSQRRYDGRDMSICVQDVQGRRLVSPLITVQGKNLTEPVTIMAAEAELVCDPATQSLVIRCRDGQAEIAGKATLTFQGAVEHSVSLDGLLDGDAHGQSPIRLPGNLLDDEAAYEAEALERLAAERAAEDATEEDREELAGEMAHRQSRLRRLQVEPHRRLAGAMTCLTFVLIGVPVSLTWRQGDILTVFFVCFLPILVVFYPLMVLGQEIATRGFGPPQAAWIANAVLAAAGAYLYQRWSRR
;
A
#
# COMPACT_ATOMS: atom_id res chain seq x y z
N THR A 1 10.46 3.72 -31.71
CA THR A 1 9.23 2.96 -32.01
C THR A 1 8.77 2.21 -30.77
N ILE A 2 7.64 2.55 -30.14
CA ILE A 2 7.21 2.09 -28.79
C ILE A 2 7.94 2.80 -27.63
N ALA A 3 9.26 2.64 -27.45
CA ALA A 3 9.98 3.25 -26.30
C ALA A 3 10.05 4.79 -26.31
N GLN A 4 9.96 5.43 -27.48
CA GLN A 4 9.88 6.91 -27.57
C GLN A 4 8.48 7.44 -27.22
N SER A 5 7.45 6.61 -27.45
CA SER A 5 6.06 6.96 -27.15
C SER A 5 5.76 6.88 -25.64
N THR A 6 6.49 6.05 -24.88
CA THR A 6 6.30 5.89 -23.44
C THR A 6 6.79 7.08 -22.64
N ALA A 7 7.96 7.63 -22.98
CA ALA A 7 8.44 8.88 -22.39
C ALA A 7 7.41 9.99 -22.61
N GLU A 8 6.84 10.10 -23.82
CA GLU A 8 5.84 11.13 -24.13
C GLU A 8 4.53 10.93 -23.33
N ILE A 9 4.09 9.69 -23.11
CA ILE A 9 2.95 9.38 -22.22
C ILE A 9 3.28 9.76 -20.77
N ALA A 10 4.46 9.38 -20.28
CA ALA A 10 4.90 9.71 -18.92
C ALA A 10 4.99 11.23 -18.70
N TYR A 11 5.52 11.98 -19.68
CA TYR A 11 5.53 13.45 -19.65
C TYR A 11 4.11 14.02 -19.70
N GLY A 12 3.19 13.43 -20.47
CA GLY A 12 1.78 13.84 -20.50
C GLY A 12 1.08 13.65 -19.16
N VAL A 13 1.30 12.50 -18.50
CA VAL A 13 0.76 12.22 -17.16
C VAL A 13 1.39 13.15 -16.12
N LEU A 14 2.71 13.30 -16.13
CA LEU A 14 3.41 14.21 -15.20
C LEU A 14 3.03 15.67 -15.41
N LYS A 15 2.77 16.11 -16.64
CA LYS A 15 2.32 17.47 -16.93
C LYS A 15 0.90 17.73 -16.41
N SER A 16 0.03 16.72 -16.47
CA SER A 16 -1.37 16.87 -16.04
C SER A 16 -1.56 16.66 -14.55
N GLN A 17 -0.90 15.65 -13.97
CA GLN A 17 -1.10 15.21 -12.58
C GLN A 17 0.04 15.64 -11.65
N ARG A 18 1.17 16.15 -12.17
CA ARG A 18 2.40 16.51 -11.41
C ARG A 18 3.00 15.39 -10.58
N ARG A 19 2.49 14.19 -10.77
CA ARG A 19 2.87 12.99 -10.05
C ARG A 19 2.63 11.78 -10.96
N TYR A 20 3.56 10.85 -10.89
CA TYR A 20 3.50 9.54 -11.51
C TYR A 20 3.91 8.52 -10.45
N ASP A 21 3.19 7.41 -10.36
CA ASP A 21 3.38 6.42 -9.30
C ASP A 21 3.34 5.04 -9.97
N GLY A 22 4.51 4.45 -10.17
CA GLY A 22 4.73 3.14 -10.78
C GLY A 22 5.17 2.10 -9.74
N ARG A 23 5.28 0.83 -10.16
CA ARG A 23 5.58 -0.31 -9.27
C ARG A 23 6.95 -0.21 -8.60
N ASP A 24 7.96 0.19 -9.36
CA ASP A 24 9.37 0.25 -8.92
C ASP A 24 9.88 1.69 -8.77
N MET A 25 9.05 2.69 -9.12
CA MET A 25 9.41 4.09 -9.00
C MET A 25 8.19 5.01 -8.82
N SER A 26 8.30 5.99 -7.93
CA SER A 26 7.36 7.11 -7.84
C SER A 26 8.09 8.40 -8.20
N ILE A 27 7.48 9.24 -9.03
CA ILE A 27 8.02 10.52 -9.50
C ILE A 27 7.01 11.61 -9.15
N CYS A 28 7.41 12.57 -8.33
CA CYS A 28 6.68 13.80 -8.08
C CYS A 28 7.47 14.96 -8.67
N VAL A 29 6.79 15.89 -9.35
CA VAL A 29 7.45 17.04 -9.97
C VAL A 29 6.68 18.30 -9.65
N GLN A 30 7.37 19.42 -9.53
CA GLN A 30 6.71 20.70 -9.30
C GLN A 30 6.05 21.21 -10.58
N ASP A 31 6.76 21.07 -11.70
CA ASP A 31 6.29 21.48 -13.02
C ASP A 31 6.99 20.69 -14.14
N VAL A 32 6.41 20.68 -15.34
CA VAL A 32 6.97 20.01 -16.52
C VAL A 32 7.07 21.00 -17.68
N GLN A 33 8.30 21.37 -18.04
CA GLN A 33 8.61 22.30 -19.12
C GLN A 33 9.17 21.54 -20.33
N GLY A 34 8.28 21.17 -21.25
CA GLY A 34 8.64 20.35 -22.42
C GLY A 34 9.11 18.96 -21.99
N ARG A 35 10.41 18.69 -22.07
CA ARG A 35 11.06 17.44 -21.62
C ARG A 35 11.85 17.59 -20.32
N ARG A 36 11.76 18.74 -19.65
CA ARG A 36 12.40 18.96 -18.34
C ARG A 36 11.38 18.88 -17.21
N LEU A 37 11.70 18.07 -16.21
CA LEU A 37 11.00 17.99 -14.93
C LEU A 37 11.64 18.98 -13.97
N VAL A 38 10.84 19.90 -13.41
CA VAL A 38 11.30 20.92 -12.45
C VAL A 38 11.11 20.39 -11.03
N SER A 39 12.18 20.44 -10.24
CA SER A 39 12.24 19.91 -8.87
C SER A 39 11.67 18.49 -8.71
N PRO A 40 12.18 17.51 -9.49
CA PRO A 40 11.72 16.13 -9.38
C PRO A 40 12.17 15.49 -8.06
N LEU A 41 11.21 14.86 -7.40
CA LEU A 41 11.38 13.94 -6.28
C LEU A 41 11.07 12.54 -6.79
N ILE A 42 12.11 11.71 -6.91
CA ILE A 42 12.03 10.37 -7.47
C ILE A 42 12.37 9.37 -6.39
N THR A 43 11.44 8.49 -6.05
CA THR A 43 11.69 7.37 -5.15
C THR A 43 11.77 6.10 -5.97
N VAL A 44 12.92 5.43 -5.95
CA VAL A 44 13.14 4.16 -6.66
C VAL A 44 13.23 3.02 -5.65
N GLN A 45 12.50 1.94 -5.93
CA GLN A 45 12.54 0.67 -5.22
C GLN A 45 12.86 -0.43 -6.24
N GLY A 46 14.15 -0.69 -6.46
CA GLY A 46 14.59 -1.72 -7.41
C GLY A 46 14.57 -3.12 -6.80
N LYS A 47 14.43 -4.16 -7.65
CA LYS A 47 14.56 -5.59 -7.27
C LYS A 47 15.86 -5.92 -6.50
N ASN A 48 16.94 -5.16 -6.73
CA ASN A 48 18.26 -5.35 -6.09
C ASN A 48 18.58 -4.32 -4.99
N LEU A 49 17.64 -3.43 -4.63
CA LEU A 49 17.83 -2.44 -3.58
C LEU A 49 16.99 -2.82 -2.36
N THR A 50 17.67 -3.25 -1.28
CA THR A 50 17.04 -3.58 0.00
C THR A 50 16.39 -2.37 0.68
N GLU A 51 16.75 -1.16 0.25
CA GLU A 51 16.28 0.10 0.84
C GLU A 51 15.84 1.10 -0.25
N PRO A 52 14.69 1.78 -0.07
CA PRO A 52 14.20 2.77 -1.01
C PRO A 52 15.16 3.96 -1.09
N VAL A 53 15.49 4.38 -2.30
CA VAL A 53 16.35 5.54 -2.55
C VAL A 53 15.48 6.68 -3.04
N THR A 54 15.54 7.81 -2.33
CA THR A 54 14.83 9.03 -2.69
C THR A 54 15.81 10.04 -3.27
N ILE A 55 15.62 10.39 -4.53
CA ILE A 55 16.44 11.32 -5.28
C ILE A 55 15.67 12.62 -5.44
N MET A 56 16.22 13.71 -4.94
CA MET A 56 15.73 15.07 -5.15
C MET A 56 16.67 15.76 -6.11
N ALA A 57 16.19 16.33 -7.20
CA ALA A 57 17.05 17.11 -8.11
C ALA A 57 16.41 18.47 -8.43
N ALA A 58 17.22 19.42 -8.89
CA ALA A 58 16.72 20.70 -9.38
C ALA A 58 16.02 20.54 -10.74
N GLU A 59 16.61 19.74 -11.62
CA GLU A 59 16.05 19.40 -12.94
C GLU A 59 16.26 17.91 -13.23
N ALA A 60 15.30 17.25 -13.88
CA ALA A 60 15.54 15.94 -14.49
C ALA A 60 14.96 15.82 -15.90
N GLU A 61 15.59 14.96 -16.70
CA GLU A 61 15.16 14.59 -18.03
C GLU A 61 15.06 13.06 -18.15
N LEU A 62 13.99 12.59 -18.77
CA LEU A 62 13.73 11.17 -19.04
C LEU A 62 14.17 10.88 -20.47
N VAL A 63 15.24 10.10 -20.61
CA VAL A 63 15.81 9.70 -21.90
C VAL A 63 15.64 8.20 -22.06
N CYS A 64 14.89 7.77 -23.08
CA CYS A 64 14.83 6.36 -23.42
C CYS A 64 16.03 5.98 -24.29
N ASP A 65 16.79 4.98 -23.88
CA ASP A 65 17.81 4.37 -24.72
C ASP A 65 17.16 3.26 -25.59
N PRO A 66 17.08 3.43 -26.91
CA PRO A 66 16.45 2.47 -27.80
C PRO A 66 17.23 1.16 -27.94
N ALA A 67 18.51 1.10 -27.56
CA ALA A 67 19.32 -0.12 -27.66
C ALA A 67 19.13 -1.06 -26.45
N THR A 68 18.88 -0.50 -25.26
CA THR A 68 18.77 -1.24 -24.00
C THR A 68 17.33 -1.34 -23.47
N GLN A 69 16.35 -0.73 -24.15
CA GLN A 69 14.97 -0.58 -23.66
C GLN A 69 14.92 -0.06 -22.21
N SER A 70 15.84 0.82 -21.83
CA SER A 70 15.95 1.39 -20.48
C SER A 70 15.60 2.87 -20.46
N LEU A 71 14.89 3.30 -19.41
CA LEU A 71 14.52 4.69 -19.19
C LEU A 71 15.62 5.27 -18.31
N VAL A 72 16.48 6.07 -18.92
CA VAL A 72 17.55 6.76 -18.22
C VAL A 72 17.00 8.08 -17.71
N ILE A 73 16.89 8.19 -16.40
CA ILE A 73 16.59 9.45 -15.74
C ILE A 73 17.91 10.19 -15.52
N ARG A 74 18.06 11.31 -16.21
CA ARG A 74 19.18 12.24 -16.04
C ARG A 74 18.79 13.31 -15.03
N CYS A 75 19.25 13.18 -13.80
CA CYS A 75 19.05 14.17 -12.75
C CYS A 75 20.24 15.13 -12.71
N ARG A 76 19.99 16.44 -12.63
CA ARG A 76 21.02 17.46 -12.50
C ARG A 76 20.85 18.22 -11.18
N ASP A 77 21.97 18.39 -10.49
CA ASP A 77 22.09 19.16 -9.24
C ASP A 77 21.08 18.71 -8.18
N GLY A 78 21.40 17.61 -7.51
CA GLY A 78 20.47 16.92 -6.62
C GLY A 78 21.12 16.27 -5.41
N GLN A 79 20.27 15.74 -4.55
CA GLN A 79 20.63 14.97 -3.37
C GLN A 79 19.91 13.62 -3.44
N ALA A 80 20.64 12.54 -3.24
CA ALA A 80 20.07 11.22 -3.08
C ALA A 80 20.14 10.82 -1.60
N GLU A 81 19.00 10.45 -1.03
CA GLU A 81 18.88 9.93 0.32
C GLU A 81 18.53 8.45 0.27
N ILE A 82 19.36 7.63 0.92
CA ILE A 82 19.17 6.19 1.06
C ILE A 82 18.65 5.94 2.48
N ALA A 83 17.34 5.73 2.61
CA ALA A 83 16.63 5.36 3.84
C ALA A 83 17.24 5.89 5.17
N GLY A 84 17.61 7.17 5.23
CA GLY A 84 18.19 7.82 6.40
C GLY A 84 19.61 7.39 6.81
N LYS A 85 20.30 6.56 6.02
CA LYS A 85 21.68 6.09 6.29
C LYS A 85 22.76 6.92 5.61
N ALA A 86 22.46 7.47 4.42
CA ALA A 86 23.40 8.28 3.68
C ALA A 86 22.67 9.32 2.82
N THR A 87 23.12 10.56 2.88
CA THR A 87 22.72 11.65 1.99
C THR A 87 23.90 11.99 1.09
N LEU A 88 23.74 11.79 -0.21
CA LEU A 88 24.75 12.06 -1.22
C LEU A 88 24.31 13.27 -2.05
N THR A 89 25.03 14.38 -1.90
CA THR A 89 24.87 15.58 -2.74
C THR A 89 25.73 15.43 -3.99
N PHE A 90 25.10 15.52 -5.16
CA PHE A 90 25.79 15.49 -6.45
C PHE A 90 25.63 16.84 -7.17
N GLN A 91 26.74 17.50 -7.48
CA GLN A 91 26.78 18.74 -8.27
C GLN A 91 27.07 18.46 -9.75
N GLY A 92 26.35 17.50 -10.33
CA GLY A 92 26.55 17.01 -11.69
C GLY A 92 25.34 16.24 -12.24
N ALA A 93 25.42 15.80 -13.49
CA ALA A 93 24.39 14.96 -14.10
C ALA A 93 24.58 13.50 -13.64
N VAL A 94 23.68 13.00 -12.81
CA VAL A 94 23.63 11.58 -12.42
C VAL A 94 22.63 10.89 -13.33
N GLU A 95 23.12 9.92 -14.10
CA GLU A 95 22.31 9.07 -14.95
C GLU A 95 21.89 7.83 -14.16
N HIS A 96 20.59 7.66 -13.93
CA HIS A 96 20.04 6.47 -13.32
C HIS A 96 19.17 5.73 -14.33
N SER A 97 19.59 4.52 -14.72
CA SER A 97 18.85 3.66 -15.64
C SER A 97 17.82 2.82 -14.88
N VAL A 98 16.54 3.03 -15.16
CA VAL A 98 15.46 2.17 -14.66
C VAL A 98 14.87 1.39 -15.84
N SER A 99 14.74 0.08 -15.69
CA SER A 99 14.19 -0.79 -16.75
C SER A 99 12.73 -0.44 -17.06
N LEU A 100 12.35 -0.36 -18.34
CA LEU A 100 11.00 0.06 -18.76
C LEU A 100 9.89 -0.96 -18.50
N ASP A 101 10.18 -2.19 -18.08
CA ASP A 101 9.17 -3.25 -17.92
C ASP A 101 8.07 -2.88 -16.90
N GLY A 102 8.35 -2.03 -15.92
CA GLY A 102 7.35 -1.56 -14.94
C GLY A 102 6.58 -0.28 -15.32
N LEU A 103 6.92 0.36 -16.44
CA LEU A 103 6.35 1.65 -16.90
C LEU A 103 5.25 1.48 -17.96
N LEU A 104 5.24 0.33 -18.64
CA LEU A 104 4.43 0.06 -19.82
C LEU A 104 3.08 -0.59 -19.53
N ASP A 105 2.97 -1.28 -18.40
CA ASP A 105 1.72 -1.89 -18.01
C ASP A 105 0.91 -0.88 -17.20
N GLY A 106 -0.10 -0.30 -17.86
CA GLY A 106 -1.28 0.25 -17.20
C GLY A 106 -2.11 -0.82 -16.50
N ASP A 107 -1.47 -1.87 -15.99
CA ASP A 107 -2.13 -3.00 -15.38
C ASP A 107 -2.55 -2.63 -13.96
N ALA A 108 -3.75 -3.06 -13.61
CA ALA A 108 -4.19 -3.18 -12.23
C ALA A 108 -3.18 -4.00 -11.38
N HIS A 109 -2.38 -4.85 -12.05
CA HIS A 109 -1.34 -5.74 -11.54
C HIS A 109 -0.09 -5.01 -11.05
N GLY A 110 -0.22 -4.31 -9.92
CA GLY A 110 0.91 -3.73 -9.19
C GLY A 110 0.53 -2.55 -8.30
N GLN A 111 -0.66 -1.99 -8.49
CA GLN A 111 -1.15 -0.90 -7.67
C GLN A 111 -1.35 -1.35 -6.22
N SER A 112 -1.15 -0.41 -5.28
CA SER A 112 -1.47 -0.63 -3.88
C SER A 112 -2.95 -1.04 -3.75
N PRO A 113 -3.29 -2.13 -3.02
CA PRO A 113 -4.68 -2.61 -2.86
C PRO A 113 -5.67 -1.52 -2.45
N ILE A 114 -5.20 -0.49 -1.73
CA ILE A 114 -6.00 0.66 -1.28
C ILE A 114 -6.55 1.49 -2.46
N ARG A 115 -5.85 1.52 -3.59
CA ARG A 115 -6.24 2.30 -4.78
C ARG A 115 -7.09 1.50 -5.75
N LEU A 116 -7.14 0.18 -5.62
CA LEU A 116 -7.98 -0.65 -6.50
C LEU A 116 -9.46 -0.43 -6.17
N PRO A 117 -10.31 -0.19 -7.20
CA PRO A 117 -11.75 -0.19 -7.04
C PRO A 117 -12.24 -1.59 -6.67
N GLY A 118 -13.37 -1.65 -5.96
CA GLY A 118 -13.87 -2.88 -5.32
C GLY A 118 -14.05 -4.06 -6.28
N ASN A 119 -14.51 -3.79 -7.50
CA ASN A 119 -14.76 -4.78 -8.53
C ASN A 119 -13.49 -5.43 -9.10
N LEU A 120 -12.34 -4.75 -9.04
CA LEU A 120 -11.08 -5.29 -9.56
C LEU A 120 -10.27 -6.04 -8.48
N LEU A 121 -10.61 -5.89 -7.19
CA LEU A 121 -9.89 -6.56 -6.11
C LEU A 121 -10.01 -8.09 -6.19
N ASP A 122 -11.20 -8.59 -6.55
CA ASP A 122 -11.46 -10.02 -6.66
C ASP A 122 -10.76 -10.62 -7.89
N ASP A 123 -10.82 -9.92 -9.03
CA ASP A 123 -10.11 -10.30 -10.25
C ASP A 123 -8.59 -10.34 -10.03
N GLU A 124 -8.05 -9.33 -9.34
CA GLU A 124 -6.64 -9.23 -9.00
C GLU A 124 -6.19 -10.32 -8.02
N ALA A 125 -7.04 -10.65 -7.04
CA ALA A 125 -6.77 -11.73 -6.10
C ALA A 125 -6.82 -13.09 -6.79
N ALA A 126 -7.73 -13.30 -7.75
CA ALA A 126 -7.78 -14.52 -8.55
C ALA A 126 -6.51 -14.66 -9.41
N TYR A 127 -6.08 -13.58 -10.07
CA TYR A 127 -4.85 -13.56 -10.85
C TYR A 127 -3.60 -13.93 -10.03
N GLU A 128 -3.44 -13.33 -8.85
CA GLU A 128 -2.32 -13.66 -7.96
C GLU A 128 -2.39 -15.08 -7.42
N ALA A 129 -3.60 -15.60 -7.15
CA ALA A 129 -3.79 -16.99 -6.73
C ALA A 129 -3.37 -17.98 -7.82
N GLU A 130 -3.81 -17.76 -9.07
CA GLU A 130 -3.41 -18.59 -10.20
C GLU A 130 -1.89 -18.53 -10.45
N ALA A 131 -1.29 -17.34 -10.34
CA ALA A 131 0.15 -17.19 -10.51
C ALA A 131 0.95 -17.93 -9.42
N LEU A 132 0.47 -17.90 -8.17
CA LEU A 132 1.04 -18.68 -7.07
C LEU A 132 0.94 -20.18 -7.32
N GLU A 133 -0.17 -20.66 -7.87
CA GLU A 133 -0.33 -22.08 -8.24
C GLU A 133 0.66 -22.50 -9.33
N ARG A 134 0.86 -21.65 -10.35
CA ARG A 134 1.85 -21.89 -11.42
C ARG A 134 3.27 -21.96 -10.87
N LEU A 135 3.66 -21.00 -10.02
CA LEU A 135 4.97 -21.01 -9.37
C LEU A 135 5.16 -22.19 -8.41
N ALA A 136 4.11 -22.59 -7.71
CA ALA A 136 4.15 -23.77 -6.85
C ALA A 136 4.36 -25.05 -7.65
N ALA A 137 3.74 -25.17 -8.84
CA ALA A 137 3.94 -26.28 -9.75
C ALA A 137 5.36 -26.30 -10.34
N GLU A 138 5.89 -25.14 -10.72
CA GLU A 138 7.26 -24.99 -11.22
C GLU A 138 8.32 -25.35 -10.16
N ARG A 139 8.13 -24.89 -8.92
CA ARG A 139 9.00 -25.28 -7.78
C ARG A 139 8.96 -26.78 -7.50
N ALA A 140 7.82 -27.42 -7.72
CA ALA A 140 7.62 -28.85 -7.50
C ALA A 140 8.21 -29.71 -8.63
N ALA A 141 8.64 -29.11 -9.74
CA ALA A 141 9.30 -29.82 -10.82
C ALA A 141 10.64 -30.43 -10.34
N GLU A 142 10.94 -31.63 -10.84
CA GLU A 142 12.04 -32.47 -10.37
C GLU A 142 13.42 -31.97 -10.86
N ASP A 143 13.43 -31.18 -11.92
CA ASP A 143 14.58 -30.60 -12.62
C ASP A 143 15.04 -29.23 -12.08
N ALA A 144 14.32 -28.64 -11.11
CA ALA A 144 14.69 -27.35 -10.53
C ALA A 144 15.96 -27.42 -9.66
N THR A 145 16.93 -26.54 -9.96
CA THR A 145 18.16 -26.39 -9.16
C THR A 145 17.86 -25.80 -7.78
N GLU A 146 18.75 -25.97 -6.80
CA GLU A 146 18.59 -25.36 -5.47
C GLU A 146 18.55 -23.83 -5.53
N GLU A 147 19.32 -23.23 -6.45
CA GLU A 147 19.32 -21.77 -6.71
C GLU A 147 17.98 -21.30 -7.28
N ASP A 148 17.45 -22.02 -8.28
CA ASP A 148 16.11 -21.76 -8.85
C ASP A 148 15.02 -21.90 -7.77
N ARG A 149 15.13 -22.90 -6.88
CA ARG A 149 14.19 -23.10 -5.78
C ARG A 149 14.20 -21.96 -4.76
N GLU A 150 15.35 -21.35 -4.49
CA GLU A 150 15.45 -20.20 -3.58
C GLU A 150 14.86 -18.95 -4.22
N GLU A 151 15.16 -18.68 -5.49
CA GLU A 151 14.58 -17.56 -6.25
C GLU A 151 13.05 -17.68 -6.33
N LEU A 152 12.54 -18.85 -6.69
CA LEU A 152 11.10 -19.16 -6.71
C LEU A 152 10.48 -19.02 -5.30
N ALA A 153 11.21 -19.35 -4.22
CA ALA A 153 10.72 -19.17 -2.85
C ALA A 153 10.45 -17.69 -2.54
N GLY A 154 11.40 -16.83 -2.91
CA GLY A 154 11.31 -15.39 -2.72
C GLY A 154 10.14 -14.80 -3.50
N GLU A 155 9.98 -15.20 -4.77
CA GLU A 155 8.89 -14.73 -5.61
C GLU A 155 7.52 -15.19 -5.08
N MET A 156 7.39 -16.47 -4.70
CA MET A 156 6.18 -17.01 -4.09
C MET A 156 5.83 -16.26 -2.79
N ALA A 157 6.80 -16.01 -1.92
CA ALA A 157 6.57 -15.28 -0.67
C ALA A 157 6.09 -13.85 -0.92
N HIS A 158 6.64 -13.18 -1.93
CA HIS A 158 6.23 -11.83 -2.34
C HIS A 158 4.79 -11.83 -2.85
N ARG A 159 4.45 -12.71 -3.80
CA ARG A 159 3.10 -12.83 -4.36
C ARG A 159 2.07 -13.24 -3.31
N GLN A 160 2.42 -14.16 -2.41
CA GLN A 160 1.53 -14.57 -1.32
C GLN A 160 1.25 -13.42 -0.34
N SER A 161 2.25 -12.58 -0.06
CA SER A 161 2.05 -11.36 0.73
C SER A 161 1.08 -10.39 0.04
N ARG A 162 1.20 -10.22 -1.29
CA ARG A 162 0.30 -9.38 -2.08
C ARG A 162 -1.12 -9.93 -2.10
N LEU A 163 -1.30 -11.23 -2.35
CA LEU A 163 -2.60 -11.90 -2.32
C LEU A 163 -3.30 -11.72 -0.97
N ARG A 164 -2.58 -11.90 0.14
CA ARG A 164 -3.13 -11.65 1.48
C ARG A 164 -3.62 -10.21 1.64
N ARG A 165 -2.83 -9.22 1.20
CA ARG A 165 -3.24 -7.81 1.27
C ARG A 165 -4.50 -7.53 0.45
N LEU A 166 -4.62 -8.12 -0.75
CA LEU A 166 -5.80 -8.01 -1.61
C LEU A 166 -7.04 -8.60 -0.92
N GLN A 167 -6.91 -9.78 -0.32
CA GLN A 167 -8.02 -10.45 0.39
C GLN A 167 -8.45 -9.70 1.67
N VAL A 168 -7.52 -9.05 2.36
CA VAL A 168 -7.81 -8.31 3.60
C VAL A 168 -8.47 -6.96 3.34
N GLU A 169 -8.15 -6.32 2.22
CA GLU A 169 -8.57 -4.95 1.92
C GLU A 169 -10.11 -4.75 1.92
N PRO A 170 -10.94 -5.65 1.31
CA PRO A 170 -12.39 -5.57 1.41
C PRO A 170 -12.89 -5.61 2.86
N HIS A 171 -12.39 -6.55 3.66
CA HIS A 171 -12.76 -6.68 5.07
C HIS A 171 -12.35 -5.44 5.87
N ARG A 172 -11.19 -4.86 5.57
CA ARG A 172 -10.69 -3.65 6.23
C ARG A 172 -11.56 -2.43 5.92
N ARG A 173 -11.96 -2.26 4.66
CA ARG A 173 -12.86 -1.17 4.22
C ARG A 173 -14.23 -1.27 4.89
N LEU A 174 -14.83 -2.47 4.86
CA LEU A 174 -16.12 -2.73 5.48
C LEU A 174 -16.08 -2.63 7.01
N ALA A 175 -15.03 -3.14 7.65
CA ALA A 175 -14.84 -3.02 9.09
C ALA A 175 -14.75 -1.55 9.50
N GLY A 176 -13.99 -0.72 8.78
CA GLY A 176 -13.91 0.72 9.05
C GLY A 176 -15.26 1.42 8.94
N ALA A 177 -16.08 1.07 7.94
CA ALA A 177 -17.44 1.61 7.82
C ALA A 177 -18.36 1.13 8.96
N MET A 178 -18.24 -0.12 9.41
CA MET A 178 -19.09 -0.68 10.49
C MET A 178 -18.72 -0.19 11.89
N THR A 179 -17.53 0.38 12.07
CA THR A 179 -17.10 0.95 13.36
C THR A 179 -18.03 2.06 13.86
N CYS A 180 -18.62 2.86 12.96
CA CYS A 180 -19.56 3.90 13.39
C CYS A 180 -20.84 3.30 14.00
N LEU A 181 -21.33 2.17 13.45
CA LEU A 181 -22.52 1.48 13.94
C LEU A 181 -22.26 0.85 15.31
N THR A 182 -21.11 0.23 15.52
CA THR A 182 -20.74 -0.36 16.81
C THR A 182 -20.53 0.69 17.90
N PHE A 183 -20.01 1.87 17.55
CA PHE A 183 -19.95 3.01 18.48
C PHE A 183 -21.33 3.52 18.90
N VAL A 184 -22.28 3.62 17.97
CA VAL A 184 -23.67 4.00 18.32
C VAL A 184 -24.31 2.94 19.22
N LEU A 185 -24.08 1.66 18.94
CA LEU A 185 -24.63 0.55 19.73
C LEU A 185 -24.18 0.57 21.20
N ILE A 186 -22.94 1.00 21.48
CA ILE A 186 -22.46 1.23 22.85
C ILE A 186 -22.90 2.59 23.40
N GLY A 187 -22.79 3.65 22.59
CA GLY A 187 -23.02 5.02 23.05
C GLY A 187 -24.44 5.25 23.55
N VAL A 188 -25.45 4.76 22.82
CA VAL A 188 -26.87 4.96 23.16
C VAL A 188 -27.24 4.43 24.56
N PRO A 189 -27.01 3.14 24.91
CA PRO A 189 -27.36 2.63 26.23
C PRO A 189 -26.56 3.30 27.36
N VAL A 190 -25.30 3.67 27.13
CA VAL A 190 -24.48 4.38 28.13
C VAL A 190 -25.01 5.79 28.37
N SER A 191 -25.36 6.53 27.31
CA SER A 191 -25.94 7.87 27.42
C SER A 191 -27.30 7.88 28.13
N LEU A 192 -28.12 6.84 27.93
CA LEU A 192 -29.44 6.73 28.56
C LEU A 192 -29.37 6.38 30.06
N THR A 193 -28.38 5.58 30.46
CA THR A 193 -28.24 5.14 31.86
C THR A 193 -27.69 6.23 32.79
N TRP A 194 -26.93 7.19 32.26
CA TRP A 194 -26.23 8.20 33.06
C TRP A 194 -26.80 9.62 32.88
N ARG A 195 -28.13 9.74 32.90
CA ARG A 195 -28.86 11.00 32.68
C ARG A 195 -28.65 12.06 33.78
N GLN A 196 -28.02 11.73 34.92
CA GLN A 196 -27.73 12.66 36.03
C GLN A 196 -26.23 12.96 36.22
N GLY A 197 -25.34 12.45 35.36
CA GLY A 197 -23.91 12.75 35.42
C GLY A 197 -23.55 14.05 34.70
N ASP A 198 -22.50 14.73 35.16
CA ASP A 198 -21.89 15.83 34.40
C ASP A 198 -21.53 15.36 32.98
N ILE A 199 -21.75 16.21 31.98
CA ILE A 199 -21.51 15.91 30.56
C ILE A 199 -20.10 15.36 30.33
N LEU A 200 -19.11 15.91 31.07
CA LEU A 200 -17.72 15.46 31.00
C LEU A 200 -17.55 14.00 31.47
N THR A 201 -18.24 13.59 32.53
CA THR A 201 -18.16 12.22 33.05
C THR A 201 -18.70 11.22 32.03
N VAL A 202 -19.87 11.51 31.44
CA VAL A 202 -20.46 10.63 30.41
C VAL A 202 -19.55 10.54 29.18
N PHE A 203 -18.94 11.65 28.77
CA PHE A 203 -17.97 11.67 27.68
C PHE A 203 -16.78 10.75 27.96
N PHE A 204 -16.10 10.90 29.11
CA PHE A 204 -14.93 10.07 29.42
C PHE A 204 -15.30 8.59 29.61
N VAL A 205 -16.46 8.29 30.18
CA VAL A 205 -16.93 6.90 30.35
C VAL A 205 -17.18 6.22 29.01
N CYS A 206 -17.68 6.93 28.00
CA CYS A 206 -17.82 6.39 26.64
C CYS A 206 -16.49 6.35 25.88
N PHE A 207 -15.71 7.42 25.96
CA PHE A 207 -14.54 7.62 25.09
C PHE A 207 -13.31 6.83 25.53
N LEU A 208 -13.02 6.80 26.84
CA LEU A 208 -11.80 6.19 27.36
C LEU A 208 -11.73 4.68 27.07
N PRO A 209 -12.80 3.88 27.28
CA PRO A 209 -12.77 2.45 26.95
C PRO A 209 -12.61 2.20 25.45
N ILE A 210 -13.21 3.05 24.59
CA ILE A 210 -13.01 2.95 23.15
C ILE A 210 -11.54 3.19 22.82
N LEU A 211 -10.93 4.25 23.35
CA LEU A 211 -9.52 4.54 23.08
C LEU A 211 -8.59 3.42 23.57
N VAL A 212 -8.82 2.90 24.78
CA VAL A 212 -7.92 1.92 25.43
C VAL A 212 -8.15 0.50 24.91
N VAL A 213 -9.38 0.14 24.52
CA VAL A 213 -9.71 -1.22 24.09
C VAL A 213 -9.85 -1.32 22.57
N PHE A 214 -10.66 -0.45 21.95
CA PHE A 214 -10.95 -0.57 20.52
C PHE A 214 -9.72 -0.30 19.66
N TYR A 215 -8.96 0.77 19.95
CA TYR A 215 -7.81 1.13 19.11
C TYR A 215 -6.72 0.04 19.07
N PRO A 216 -6.21 -0.48 20.22
CA PRO A 216 -5.22 -1.56 20.18
C PRO A 216 -5.75 -2.82 19.51
N LEU A 217 -7.03 -3.15 19.73
CA LEU A 217 -7.67 -4.33 19.16
C LEU A 217 -7.84 -4.20 17.64
N MET A 218 -8.11 -2.99 17.14
CA MET A 218 -8.17 -2.69 15.72
C MET A 218 -6.79 -2.85 15.06
N VAL A 219 -5.74 -2.26 15.66
CA VAL A 219 -4.36 -2.39 15.16
C VAL A 219 -3.94 -3.87 15.16
N LEU A 220 -4.20 -4.58 16.25
CA LEU A 220 -3.85 -6.00 16.36
C LEU A 220 -4.59 -6.87 15.33
N GLY A 221 -5.89 -6.60 15.10
CA GLY A 221 -6.67 -7.30 14.08
C GLY A 221 -6.13 -7.08 12.66
N GLN A 222 -5.71 -5.85 12.35
CA GLN A 222 -5.09 -5.51 11.06
C GLN A 222 -3.72 -6.18 10.88
N GLU A 223 -2.89 -6.21 11.91
CA GLU A 223 -1.59 -6.87 11.87
C GLU A 223 -1.72 -8.39 11.69
N ILE A 224 -2.67 -9.04 12.40
CA ILE A 224 -2.94 -10.48 12.24
C ILE A 224 -3.38 -10.80 10.81
N ALA A 225 -4.29 -9.99 10.27
CA ALA A 225 -4.80 -10.17 8.91
C ALA A 225 -3.70 -9.97 7.85
N THR A 226 -2.86 -8.94 8.01
CA THR A 226 -1.86 -8.54 7.00
C THR A 226 -0.61 -9.41 7.02
N ARG A 227 -0.16 -9.86 8.21
CA ARG A 227 1.05 -10.68 8.34
C ARG A 227 0.81 -12.17 8.07
N GLY A 228 -0.42 -12.57 7.81
CA GLY A 228 -0.78 -13.96 7.54
C GLY A 228 -0.85 -14.85 8.79
N PHE A 229 -0.96 -14.26 9.98
CA PHE A 229 -1.15 -15.01 11.23
C PHE A 229 -2.61 -15.48 11.42
N GLY A 230 -3.55 -14.88 10.69
CA GLY A 230 -4.96 -15.23 10.77
C GLY A 230 -5.69 -14.95 9.46
N PRO A 231 -6.97 -15.33 9.39
CA PRO A 231 -7.74 -15.19 8.17
C PRO A 231 -8.18 -13.71 8.00
N PRO A 232 -8.60 -13.28 6.80
CA PRO A 232 -8.95 -11.88 6.51
C PRO A 232 -10.01 -11.26 7.45
N GLN A 233 -10.85 -12.09 8.05
CA GLN A 233 -11.88 -11.73 9.03
C GLN A 233 -11.28 -11.19 10.33
N ALA A 234 -9.99 -11.39 10.61
CA ALA A 234 -9.32 -10.84 11.80
C ALA A 234 -9.40 -9.30 11.86
N ALA A 235 -9.59 -8.62 10.72
CA ALA A 235 -9.86 -7.18 10.67
C ALA A 235 -11.14 -6.76 11.44
N TRP A 236 -12.05 -7.70 11.71
CA TRP A 236 -13.32 -7.45 12.39
C TRP A 236 -13.27 -7.61 13.91
N ILE A 237 -12.15 -8.09 14.48
CA ILE A 237 -12.06 -8.42 15.92
C ILE A 237 -12.49 -7.23 16.80
N ALA A 238 -12.03 -6.02 16.46
CA ALA A 238 -12.40 -4.82 17.20
C ALA A 238 -13.91 -4.56 17.19
N ASN A 239 -14.53 -4.63 16.01
CA ASN A 239 -15.97 -4.45 15.85
C ASN A 239 -16.77 -5.55 16.54
N ALA A 240 -16.31 -6.81 16.47
CA ALA A 240 -16.98 -7.95 17.09
C ALA A 240 -17.01 -7.84 18.62
N VAL A 241 -15.87 -7.47 19.23
CA VAL A 241 -15.79 -7.24 20.68
C VAL A 241 -16.69 -6.09 21.10
N LEU A 242 -16.70 -4.99 20.33
CA LEU A 242 -17.51 -3.83 20.63
C LEU A 242 -19.01 -4.11 20.46
N ALA A 243 -19.39 -4.86 19.43
CA ALA A 243 -20.76 -5.31 19.22
C ALA A 243 -21.24 -6.21 20.36
N ALA A 244 -20.39 -7.16 20.81
CA ALA A 244 -20.70 -8.03 21.94
C ALA A 244 -20.87 -7.24 23.24
N ALA A 245 -19.98 -6.26 23.50
CA ALA A 245 -20.08 -5.38 24.66
C ALA A 245 -21.35 -4.52 24.63
N GLY A 246 -21.69 -3.92 23.48
CA GLY A 246 -22.91 -3.15 23.28
C GLY A 246 -24.18 -3.99 23.48
N ALA A 247 -24.23 -5.19 22.90
CA ALA A 247 -25.34 -6.12 23.08
C ALA A 247 -25.50 -6.53 24.55
N TYR A 248 -24.41 -6.81 25.26
CA TYR A 248 -24.43 -7.13 26.68
C TYR A 248 -24.97 -5.98 27.54
N LEU A 249 -24.51 -4.75 27.29
CA LEU A 249 -25.01 -3.56 27.98
C LEU A 249 -26.51 -3.33 27.73
N TYR A 250 -26.96 -3.50 26.49
CA TYR A 250 -28.36 -3.37 26.13
C TYR A 250 -29.24 -4.42 26.83
N GLN A 251 -28.82 -5.70 26.83
CA GLN A 251 -29.54 -6.77 27.52
C GLN A 251 -29.64 -6.52 29.03
N ARG A 252 -28.57 -6.02 29.65
CA ARG A 252 -28.56 -5.67 31.07
C ARG A 252 -29.53 -4.53 31.36
N TRP A 253 -29.64 -3.55 30.47
CA TRP A 253 -30.59 -2.46 30.61
C TRP A 253 -32.04 -2.93 30.44
N SER A 254 -32.32 -3.74 29.41
CA SER A 254 -33.67 -4.27 29.14
C SER A 254 -34.20 -5.22 30.23
N ARG A 255 -33.32 -5.80 31.05
CA ARG A 255 -33.71 -6.68 32.18
C ARG A 255 -33.92 -5.94 33.51
N ARG A 256 -33.71 -4.62 33.54
CA ARG A 256 -34.00 -3.76 34.69
C ARG A 256 -35.33 -3.05 34.49
#